data_AF-A0A239NHY1-F1
#
_entry.id   AF-A0A239NHY1-F1
#
_cell.length_a   1.000
_cell.length_b   1.000
_cell.length_c   1.000
_cell.angle_alpha   90.00
_cell.angle_beta   90.00
_cell.angle_gamma   90.00
#
_symmetry.space_group_name_H-M   'P 1'
#
loop_
_entity.id
_entity.type
_entity.pdbx_description
1 polymer ?
#
loop_
_entity_poly.entity_id
_entity_poly.type
_entity_poly.pdbx_seq_one_letter_code
_entity_poly.pdbx_strand_id
1 'polypeptide(L)'
;MPVLTTMPASAPAPSSARHVTALPPHVWFAGRLLEVLTGRRPITSLAGRMRPEAYDRLWDLAGARADWRYVSRGHLPRLLGPPRVSPVLDGTAVEVSAVVLLTPHVARALAFRLERASRGAPATAPAPAPAPGREGLVRAGTGTGWRCTAVEAH
;
A
#
# COMPACT_ATOMS: atom_id res chain seq x y z
N MET A 1 -51.72 -20.88 42.12
CA MET A 1 -52.09 -20.82 40.69
C MET A 1 -51.13 -19.85 40.01
N PRO A 2 -50.41 -20.28 38.95
CA PRO A 2 -49.12 -19.71 38.55
C PRO A 2 -49.25 -18.69 37.41
N VAL A 3 -48.27 -17.78 37.29
CA VAL A 3 -47.78 -17.32 35.98
C VAL A 3 -46.26 -17.19 36.06
N LEU A 4 -45.57 -18.18 35.48
CA LEU A 4 -44.18 -18.07 35.04
C LEU A 4 -44.19 -17.25 33.74
N THR A 5 -43.66 -16.04 33.77
CA THR A 5 -43.30 -15.29 32.55
C THR A 5 -41.81 -15.41 32.34
N THR A 6 -41.46 -16.22 31.33
CA THR A 6 -40.17 -16.36 30.67
C THR A 6 -39.49 -15.02 30.40
N MET A 7 -38.23 -14.87 30.83
CA MET A 7 -37.33 -13.86 30.30
C MET A 7 -36.78 -14.32 28.95
N PRO A 8 -36.79 -13.48 27.89
CA PRO A 8 -35.97 -13.77 26.71
C PRO A 8 -34.51 -13.50 27.07
N ALA A 9 -33.69 -14.56 27.00
CA ALA A 9 -32.25 -14.45 26.96
C ALA A 9 -31.88 -13.63 25.71
N SER A 10 -31.47 -12.37 25.93
CA SER A 10 -30.95 -11.51 24.87
C SER A 10 -29.62 -12.09 24.40
N ALA A 11 -29.60 -12.53 23.14
CA ALA A 11 -28.44 -13.13 22.47
C ALA A 11 -27.20 -12.22 22.57
N PRO A 12 -25.98 -12.80 22.65
CA PRO A 12 -24.75 -12.03 22.60
C PRO A 12 -24.66 -11.28 21.27
N ALA A 13 -24.46 -9.96 21.36
CA ALA A 13 -24.27 -9.10 20.21
C ALA A 13 -23.17 -9.66 19.29
N PRO A 14 -23.34 -9.60 17.95
CA PRO A 14 -22.32 -10.08 17.03
C PRO A 14 -21.03 -9.28 17.26
N SER A 15 -19.99 -10.02 17.62
CA SER A 15 -18.60 -9.58 17.75
C SER A 15 -18.28 -8.45 16.80
N SER A 16 -17.93 -7.29 17.38
CA SER A 16 -17.37 -6.15 16.64
C SER A 16 -16.31 -6.65 15.68
N ALA A 17 -16.64 -6.58 14.38
CA ALA A 17 -15.73 -6.90 13.31
C ALA A 17 -14.43 -6.11 13.55
N ARG A 18 -13.32 -6.83 13.69
CA ARG A 18 -11.99 -6.24 13.81
C ARG A 18 -11.82 -5.31 12.62
N HIS A 19 -11.85 -4.00 12.83
CA HIS A 19 -11.41 -3.03 11.85
C HIS A 19 -9.93 -3.35 11.57
N VAL A 20 -9.67 -4.07 10.48
CA VAL A 20 -8.33 -4.21 9.94
C VAL A 20 -7.96 -2.81 9.44
N THR A 21 -7.27 -2.04 10.26
CA THR A 21 -6.82 -0.70 9.90
C THR A 21 -5.88 -0.85 8.71
N ALA A 22 -6.37 -0.53 7.52
CA ALA A 22 -5.57 -0.57 6.30
C ALA A 22 -4.37 0.36 6.48
N LEU A 23 -3.17 -0.15 6.17
CA LEU A 23 -1.94 0.63 6.27
C LEU A 23 -2.05 1.90 5.42
N PRO A 24 -1.61 3.08 5.91
CA PRO A 24 -1.66 4.30 5.11
C PRO A 24 -0.92 4.14 3.78
N PRO A 25 -1.42 4.73 2.67
CA PRO A 25 -0.89 4.47 1.33
C PRO A 25 0.58 4.86 1.19
N HIS A 26 1.00 5.97 1.80
CA HIS A 26 2.40 6.42 1.78
C HIS A 26 3.34 5.44 2.51
N VAL A 27 2.93 4.87 3.65
CA VAL A 27 3.73 3.85 4.37
C VAL A 27 3.84 2.57 3.54
N TRP A 28 2.72 2.13 2.95
CA TRP A 28 2.71 0.95 2.08
C TRP A 28 3.64 1.13 0.88
N PHE A 29 3.55 2.26 0.17
CA PHE A 29 4.40 2.53 -0.99
C PHE A 29 5.88 2.64 -0.60
N ALA A 30 6.22 3.35 0.48
CA ALA A 30 7.60 3.48 0.94
C ALA A 30 8.22 2.09 1.24
N GLY A 31 7.48 1.21 1.92
CA GLY A 31 7.92 -0.16 2.17
C GLY A 31 8.11 -0.97 0.88
N ARG A 32 7.18 -0.85 -0.08
CA ARG A 32 7.28 -1.57 -1.36
C ARG A 32 8.43 -1.09 -2.23
N LEU A 33 8.67 0.22 -2.30
CA LEU A 33 9.82 0.78 -3.01
C LEU A 33 11.13 0.28 -2.39
N LEU A 34 11.23 0.26 -1.07
CA LEU A 34 12.39 -0.27 -0.37
C LEU A 34 12.63 -1.74 -0.69
N GLU A 35 11.61 -2.59 -0.66
CA GLU A 35 11.71 -4.01 -1.02
C GLU A 35 12.20 -4.21 -2.47
N VAL A 36 11.76 -3.37 -3.41
CA VAL A 36 12.17 -3.45 -4.82
C VAL A 36 13.62 -3.01 -5.00
N LEU A 37 13.99 -1.86 -4.42
CA LEU A 37 15.34 -1.31 -4.52
C LEU A 37 16.38 -2.20 -3.83
N THR A 38 15.99 -2.91 -2.77
CA THR A 38 16.85 -3.90 -2.10
C THR A 38 16.79 -5.28 -2.73
N GLY A 39 16.03 -5.46 -3.82
CA GLY A 39 15.96 -6.72 -4.57
C GLY A 39 15.20 -7.83 -3.86
N ARG A 40 14.50 -7.54 -2.76
CA ARG A 40 13.66 -8.48 -2.02
C ARG A 40 12.35 -8.76 -2.73
N ARG A 41 11.95 -7.88 -3.66
CA ARG A 41 10.80 -8.08 -4.54
C ARG A 41 11.09 -7.64 -5.96
N PRO A 42 10.44 -8.27 -6.96
CA PRO A 42 10.53 -7.81 -8.33
C PRO A 42 9.75 -6.50 -8.50
N ILE A 43 10.24 -5.64 -9.38
CA ILE A 43 9.61 -4.36 -9.74
C ILE A 43 8.19 -4.52 -10.30
N THR A 44 7.89 -5.66 -10.93
CA THR A 44 6.55 -6.04 -11.43
C THR A 44 5.50 -6.11 -10.31
N SER A 45 5.91 -6.22 -9.04
CA SER A 45 5.00 -6.13 -7.88
C SER A 45 4.27 -4.78 -7.77
N LEU A 46 4.77 -3.75 -8.45
CA LEU A 46 4.20 -2.41 -8.49
C LEU A 46 3.44 -2.13 -9.80
N ALA A 47 3.30 -3.12 -10.68
CA ALA A 47 2.52 -2.99 -11.91
C ALA A 47 1.07 -2.56 -11.61
N GLY A 48 0.56 -1.59 -12.36
CA GLY A 48 -0.78 -1.02 -12.16
C GLY A 48 -0.93 -0.09 -10.93
N ARG A 49 0.12 0.06 -10.12
CA ARG A 49 0.20 0.99 -8.97
C ARG A 49 1.11 2.19 -9.27
N MET A 50 1.82 2.17 -10.38
CA MET A 50 2.67 3.26 -10.85
C MET A 50 2.20 3.73 -12.22
N ARG A 51 2.39 5.03 -12.51
CA ARG A 51 2.34 5.52 -13.89
C ARG A 51 3.54 4.98 -14.69
N PRO A 52 3.43 4.84 -16.01
CA PRO A 52 4.51 4.33 -16.86
C PRO A 52 5.84 5.07 -16.64
N GLU A 53 5.81 6.40 -16.58
CA GLU A 53 7.02 7.23 -16.43
C GLU A 53 7.72 6.99 -15.09
N ALA A 54 6.94 6.80 -14.03
CA ALA A 54 7.47 6.47 -12.70
C ALA A 54 8.02 5.05 -12.65
N TYR A 55 7.43 4.12 -13.40
CA TYR A 55 7.87 2.73 -13.48
C TYR A 55 9.23 2.64 -14.19
N ASP A 56 9.38 3.33 -15.33
CA ASP A 56 10.66 3.42 -16.05
C ASP A 56 11.73 4.06 -15.17
N ARG A 57 11.38 5.15 -14.46
CA ARG A 57 12.30 5.78 -13.52
C ARG A 57 12.72 4.84 -12.38
N LEU A 58 11.81 4.02 -11.86
CA LEU A 58 12.12 3.02 -10.85
C LEU A 58 13.04 1.92 -11.41
N TRP A 59 12.86 1.54 -12.67
CA TRP A 59 13.73 0.58 -13.35
C TRP A 59 15.17 1.10 -13.42
N ASP A 60 15.34 2.35 -13.86
CA ASP A 60 16.65 3.02 -13.91
C ASP A 60 17.27 3.12 -12.51
N LEU A 61 16.50 3.55 -11.51
CA LEU A 61 16.96 3.64 -10.12
C LEU A 61 17.38 2.28 -9.58
N ALA A 62 16.65 1.21 -9.89
CA ALA A 62 16.99 -0.14 -9.44
C ALA A 62 18.30 -0.65 -10.07
N GLY A 63 18.66 -0.18 -11.26
CA GLY A 63 19.97 -0.40 -11.87
C GLY A 63 21.06 0.47 -11.23
N ALA A 64 20.82 1.77 -11.14
CA ALA A 64 21.76 2.75 -10.58
C ALA A 64 22.04 2.54 -9.07
N ARG A 65 21.13 1.89 -8.35
CA ARG A 65 21.24 1.57 -6.91
C ARG A 65 21.46 0.07 -6.66
N ALA A 66 22.21 -0.60 -7.53
CA ALA A 66 22.63 -1.99 -7.31
C ALA A 66 23.40 -2.15 -5.98
N ASP A 67 24.06 -1.10 -5.50
CA ASP A 67 24.72 -1.03 -4.20
C ASP A 67 23.74 -1.28 -3.04
N TRP A 68 22.49 -0.81 -3.12
CA TRP A 68 21.50 -1.05 -2.05
C TRP A 68 21.21 -2.53 -1.86
N ARG A 69 21.12 -3.29 -2.96
CA ARG A 69 20.94 -4.74 -2.94
C ARG A 69 22.13 -5.44 -2.31
N TYR A 70 23.34 -4.97 -2.60
CA TYR A 70 24.57 -5.53 -2.05
C TYR A 70 24.70 -5.23 -0.55
N VAL A 71 24.57 -3.97 -0.17
CA VAL A 71 24.72 -3.49 1.21
C VAL A 71 23.65 -4.08 2.15
N SER A 72 22.44 -4.31 1.65
CA SER A 72 21.36 -4.91 2.46
C SER A 72 21.40 -6.44 2.57
N ARG A 73 22.35 -7.13 1.92
CA ARG A 73 22.45 -8.59 2.03
C ARG A 73 22.63 -9.03 3.48
N GLY A 74 21.85 -9.99 3.92
CA GLY A 74 21.86 -10.49 5.30
C GLY A 74 21.19 -9.55 6.31
N HIS A 75 20.71 -8.37 5.88
CA HIS A 75 19.98 -7.44 6.71
C HIS A 75 18.50 -7.37 6.32
N LEU A 76 17.68 -6.84 7.23
CA LEU A 76 16.27 -6.55 6.98
C LEU A 76 16.08 -5.03 6.83
N PRO A 77 16.01 -4.51 5.58
CA PRO A 77 15.78 -3.11 5.34
C PRO A 77 14.46 -2.65 5.96
N ARG A 78 14.45 -1.46 6.55
CA ARG A 78 13.25 -0.91 7.21
C ARG A 78 13.15 0.60 7.06
N LEU A 79 11.94 1.13 7.22
CA LEU A 79 11.71 2.56 7.33
C LEU A 79 12.25 3.07 8.67
N LEU A 80 12.93 4.21 8.65
CA LEU A 80 13.34 4.95 9.84
C LEU A 80 12.19 5.90 10.22
N GLY A 81 11.25 5.39 11.01
CA GLY A 81 10.07 6.15 11.42
C GLY A 81 9.02 6.31 10.30
N PRO A 82 7.96 7.10 10.56
CA PRO A 82 6.91 7.38 9.59
C PRO A 82 7.43 8.30 8.46
N PRO A 83 7.03 8.07 7.19
CA PRO A 83 7.33 8.98 6.10
C PRO A 83 6.74 10.37 6.34
N ARG A 84 7.46 11.41 5.91
CA ARG A 84 6.93 12.78 5.82
C ARG A 84 6.04 12.88 4.59
N VAL A 85 4.92 13.57 4.73
CA VAL A 85 3.93 13.74 3.67
C VAL A 85 3.63 15.23 3.53
N SER A 86 3.78 15.75 2.32
CA SER A 86 3.50 17.14 1.96
C SER A 86 2.41 17.17 0.88
N PRO A 87 1.28 17.85 1.09
CA PRO A 87 0.26 17.98 0.05
C PRO A 87 0.76 18.91 -1.06
N VAL A 88 0.43 18.57 -2.31
CA VAL A 88 0.59 19.48 -3.46
C VAL A 88 -0.60 20.44 -3.50
N LEU A 89 -0.39 21.69 -3.95
CA LEU A 89 -1.39 22.78 -3.90
C LEU A 89 -2.80 22.37 -4.38
N ASP A 90 -2.90 21.52 -5.40
CA ASP A 90 -4.18 21.12 -6.00
C ASP A 90 -4.93 20.03 -5.21
N GLY A 91 -4.35 19.50 -4.12
CA GLY A 91 -4.96 18.47 -3.26
C GLY A 91 -5.15 17.09 -3.91
N THR A 92 -4.76 16.94 -5.18
CA THR A 92 -4.86 15.70 -5.96
C THR A 92 -3.63 14.80 -5.80
N ALA A 93 -2.53 15.36 -5.30
CA ALA A 93 -1.27 14.66 -5.11
C ALA A 93 -0.64 14.96 -3.75
N VAL A 94 0.20 14.05 -3.29
CA VAL A 94 1.06 14.21 -2.13
C VAL A 94 2.50 13.82 -2.49
N GLU A 95 3.45 14.62 -2.02
CA GLU A 95 4.86 14.27 -2.02
C GLU A 95 5.20 13.57 -0.71
N VAL A 96 5.97 12.50 -0.81
CA VAL A 96 6.35 11.66 0.33
C VAL A 96 7.86 11.58 0.36
N SER A 97 8.44 11.80 1.54
CA SER A 97 9.86 11.59 1.81
C SER A 97 10.03 10.62 2.96
N ALA A 98 10.84 9.60 2.77
CA ALA A 98 11.12 8.58 3.77
C ALA A 98 12.63 8.40 3.92
N VAL A 99 13.08 8.18 5.16
CA VAL A 99 14.43 7.69 5.43
C VAL A 99 14.33 6.18 5.62
N VAL A 100 15.23 5.43 5.01
CA VAL A 100 15.31 3.97 5.09
C VAL A 100 16.66 3.54 5.63
N LEU A 101 16.65 2.50 6.45
CA LEU A 101 17.85 1.79 6.89
C LEU A 101 18.04 0.57 5.99
N LEU A 102 19.16 0.50 5.29
CA LEU A 102 19.59 -0.69 4.56
C LEU A 102 20.23 -1.71 5.51
N THR A 103 20.97 -1.19 6.48
CA THR A 103 21.56 -1.90 7.63
C THR A 103 21.34 -1.05 8.89
N PRO A 104 21.70 -1.52 10.10
CA PRO A 104 21.57 -0.72 11.32
C PRO A 104 22.31 0.63 11.30
N HIS A 105 23.32 0.80 10.43
CA HIS A 105 24.17 1.99 10.38
C HIS A 105 24.15 2.72 9.02
N VAL A 106 23.52 2.14 8.00
CA VAL A 106 23.46 2.75 6.66
C VAL A 106 22.04 3.25 6.39
N ALA A 107 21.90 4.57 6.46
CA ALA A 107 20.66 5.27 6.11
C ALA A 107 20.71 5.81 4.67
N ARG A 108 19.55 5.82 4.02
CA ARG A 108 19.31 6.38 2.69
C ARG A 108 17.97 7.10 2.66
N ALA A 109 17.76 7.94 1.65
CA ALA A 109 16.49 8.64 1.48
C ALA A 109 15.74 8.13 0.24
N LEU A 110 14.41 8.14 0.35
CA LEU A 110 13.47 7.91 -0.73
C LEU A 110 12.52 9.10 -0.81
N ALA A 111 12.28 9.58 -2.03
CA ALA A 111 11.21 10.54 -2.31
C ALA A 111 10.30 9.98 -3.40
N PHE A 112 8.99 10.16 -3.27
CA PHE A 112 8.04 9.77 -4.30
C PHE A 112 6.77 10.59 -4.23
N ARG A 113 6.09 10.71 -5.37
CA ARG A 113 4.82 11.42 -5.49
C ARG A 113 3.69 10.42 -5.67
N LEU A 114 2.62 10.59 -4.91
CA LEU A 114 1.38 9.84 -5.08
C LEU A 114 0.29 10.76 -5.60
N GLU A 115 -0.37 10.37 -6.68
CA GLU A 115 -1.59 11.01 -7.19
C GLU A 115 -2.80 10.14 -6.87
N ARG A 116 -3.94 10.79 -6.60
CA ARG A 116 -5.19 10.06 -6.53
C ARG A 116 -5.56 9.56 -7.92
N ALA A 117 -5.70 8.25 -8.08
CA ALA A 117 -6.36 7.69 -9.26
C ALA A 117 -7.79 8.26 -9.26
N SER A 118 -8.11 9.06 -10.27
CA SER A 118 -9.50 9.38 -10.56
C SER A 118 -10.22 8.04 -10.67
N ARG A 119 -11.29 7.87 -9.88
CA ARG A 119 -12.21 6.76 -10.06
C ARG A 119 -12.77 6.98 -11.46
N GLY A 120 -12.16 6.36 -12.47
CA GLY A 120 -12.71 6.33 -13.81
C GLY A 120 -14.17 5.94 -13.63
N ALA A 121 -15.08 6.73 -14.22
CA ALA A 121 -16.48 6.34 -14.31
C ALA A 121 -16.50 4.85 -14.69
N PRO A 122 -17.31 4.00 -14.03
CA PRO A 122 -17.38 2.62 -14.43
C PRO A 122 -17.67 2.63 -15.91
N ALA A 123 -16.74 2.12 -16.72
CA ALA A 123 -17.07 1.76 -18.08
C ALA A 123 -18.28 0.84 -17.92
N THR A 124 -19.43 1.26 -18.43
CA THR A 124 -20.67 0.50 -18.40
C THR A 124 -20.44 -0.74 -19.24
N ALA A 125 -19.74 -1.72 -18.68
CA ALA A 125 -19.79 -3.08 -19.15
C ALA A 125 -21.20 -3.58 -18.81
N PRO A 126 -21.96 -4.11 -19.77
CA PRO A 126 -23.23 -4.74 -19.46
C PRO A 126 -22.97 -5.86 -18.45
N ALA A 127 -23.73 -5.84 -17.35
CA ALA A 127 -23.58 -6.76 -16.25
C ALA A 127 -23.60 -8.23 -16.73
N PRO A 128 -22.58 -9.04 -16.47
CA PRO A 128 -22.74 -10.49 -16.56
C PRO A 128 -23.68 -10.94 -15.44
N ALA A 129 -24.65 -11.78 -15.79
CA ALA A 129 -25.64 -12.35 -14.86
C ALA A 129 -24.95 -13.00 -13.64
N PRO A 130 -25.53 -12.88 -12.42
CA PRO A 130 -24.91 -13.41 -11.22
C PRO A 130 -24.93 -14.95 -11.21
N ALA A 131 -23.76 -15.58 -11.28
CA ALA A 131 -23.59 -16.98 -10.91
C ALA A 131 -23.55 -17.11 -9.38
N PRO A 132 -24.21 -18.12 -8.77
CA PRO A 132 -24.20 -18.30 -7.32
C PRO A 132 -22.94 -19.05 -6.88
N GLY A 133 -22.37 -18.59 -5.76
CA GLY A 133 -21.52 -19.40 -4.90
C GLY A 133 -20.04 -19.44 -5.28
N ARG A 134 -19.23 -18.63 -4.58
CA ARG A 134 -17.95 -19.02 -3.99
C ARG A 134 -17.34 -17.89 -3.16
N GLU A 135 -17.48 -18.06 -1.85
CA GLU A 135 -16.38 -17.96 -0.88
C GLU A 135 -15.38 -16.81 -1.06
N GLY A 136 -15.61 -15.74 -0.30
CA GLY A 136 -14.65 -15.30 0.71
C GLY A 136 -13.20 -15.04 0.27
N LEU A 137 -12.97 -14.35 -0.85
CA LEU A 137 -11.65 -13.75 -1.08
C LEU A 137 -11.55 -12.47 -0.26
N VAL A 138 -10.82 -12.54 0.86
CA VAL A 138 -10.39 -11.39 1.66
C VAL A 138 -9.63 -10.42 0.76
N ARG A 139 -10.33 -9.38 0.29
CA ARG A 139 -9.72 -8.25 -0.42
C ARG A 139 -8.92 -7.45 0.61
N ALA A 140 -7.60 -7.59 0.59
CA ALA A 140 -6.72 -6.63 1.23
C ALA A 140 -7.02 -5.25 0.64
N GLY A 141 -7.76 -4.42 1.38
CA GLY A 141 -8.10 -3.04 1.03
C GLY A 141 -6.85 -2.19 0.95
N THR A 142 -6.15 -2.28 -0.18
CA THR A 142 -4.89 -1.63 -0.46
C THR A 142 -5.17 -0.38 -1.28
N GLY A 143 -5.32 0.78 -0.63
CA GLY A 143 -5.22 2.12 -1.22
C GLY A 143 -5.59 2.26 -2.70
N THR A 144 -6.77 1.76 -3.11
CA THR A 144 -7.15 1.56 -4.52
C THR A 144 -7.28 2.85 -5.33
N GLY A 145 -7.13 3.99 -4.67
CA GLY A 145 -7.19 5.31 -5.27
C GLY A 145 -5.86 6.03 -5.35
N TRP A 146 -4.69 5.41 -5.14
CA TRP A 146 -3.39 6.11 -5.25
C TRP A 146 -2.45 5.44 -6.24
N ARG A 147 -1.78 6.25 -7.06
CA ARG A 147 -0.75 5.83 -8.02
C ARG A 147 0.52 6.63 -7.81
N CYS A 148 1.66 5.95 -7.84
CA CYS A 148 2.95 6.62 -7.81
C CYS A 148 3.25 7.24 -9.18
N THR A 149 3.65 8.52 -9.20
CA THR A 149 3.88 9.29 -10.43
C THR A 149 5.28 9.87 -10.55
N ALA A 150 6.06 9.86 -9.46
CA ALA A 150 7.49 10.16 -9.47
C ALA A 150 8.17 9.38 -8.35
N VAL A 151 9.44 9.02 -8.52
CA VAL A 151 10.25 8.34 -7.51
C VAL A 151 11.72 8.69 -7.66
N GLU A 152 12.39 8.88 -6.52
CA GLU A 152 13.80 9.23 -6.38
C GLU A 152 14.41 8.52 -5.16
N ALA A 153 15.73 8.28 -5.22
CA ALA A 153 16.49 7.61 -4.15
C ALA A 153 17.89 8.21 -4.02
N HIS A 154 18.26 8.61 -2.79
CA HIS A 154 19.53 9.27 -2.46
C HIS A 154 20.34 8.44 -1.45
#